data_AF-A0A1I5H4Z5-F1
#
_entry.id   AF-A0A1I5H4Z5-F1
#
_cell.length_a   1.000
_cell.length_b   1.000
_cell.length_c   1.000
_cell.angle_alpha   90.00
_cell.angle_beta   90.00
_cell.angle_gamma   90.00
#
_symmetry.space_group_name_H-M   'P 1'
#
loop_
_entity.id
_entity.type
_entity.pdbx_description
1 polymer ?
#
loop_
_entity_poly.entity_id
_entity_poly.type
_entity_poly.pdbx_seq_one_letter_code
_entity_poly.pdbx_strand_id
1 'polypeptide(L)'
;SRQVSTERLEEYLNGRDQNFITQSDLVHYVQSTMHANTETIRHKMLELGWHKVSVKWGGVDYARVVWLRPGHSAQRGEVVGPDGSRQPISDDVEVDL
;
A
#
# COMPACT_ATOMS: atom_id res chain seq x y z
N SER A 1 -11.05 -2.81 23.41
CA SER A 1 -11.44 -2.31 22.08
C SER A 1 -10.17 -2.05 21.30
N ARG A 2 -9.87 -2.89 20.29
CA ARG A 2 -8.55 -2.95 19.65
C ARG A 2 -8.45 -1.84 18.62
N GLN A 3 -8.27 -0.61 19.09
CA GLN A 3 -7.99 0.54 18.24
C GLN A 3 -6.64 0.28 17.58
N VAL A 4 -6.65 -0.01 16.29
CA VAL A 4 -5.50 0.31 15.45
C VAL A 4 -5.31 1.81 15.58
N SER A 5 -4.32 2.25 16.35
CA SER A 5 -3.97 3.67 16.37
C SER A 5 -3.60 4.04 14.95
N THR A 6 -4.30 5.01 14.37
CA THR A 6 -4.00 5.53 13.02
C THR A 6 -2.53 5.96 12.94
N GLU A 7 -1.99 6.43 14.07
CA GLU A 7 -0.58 6.73 14.30
C GLU A 7 0.34 5.54 13.99
N ARG A 8 0.05 4.32 14.47
CA ARG A 8 0.90 3.15 14.18
C ARG A 8 0.92 2.80 12.69
N LEU A 9 -0.23 2.92 12.02
CA LEU A 9 -0.29 2.70 10.59
C LEU A 9 0.52 3.77 9.84
N GLU A 10 0.38 5.02 10.23
CA GLU A 10 1.12 6.14 9.66
C GLU A 10 2.63 6.00 9.88
N GLU A 11 3.08 5.64 11.09
CA GLU A 11 4.49 5.35 11.40
C GLU A 11 5.03 4.22 10.52
N TYR A 12 4.25 3.14 10.35
CA TYR A 12 4.64 2.03 9.49
C TYR A 12 4.77 2.45 8.03
N LEU A 13 3.82 3.24 7.52
CA LEU A 13 3.83 3.72 6.14
C LEU A 13 4.95 4.73 5.89
N ASN A 14 5.21 5.63 6.84
CA ASN A 14 6.26 6.64 6.76
C ASN A 14 7.67 6.06 6.97
N GLY A 15 7.79 4.94 7.70
CA GLY A 15 9.06 4.23 7.90
C GLY A 15 9.48 3.37 6.71
N ARG A 16 8.64 3.24 5.67
CA ARG A 16 8.98 2.55 4.43
C ARG A 16 9.64 3.51 3.46
N ASP A 17 10.66 3.04 2.75
CA ASP A 17 11.30 3.77 1.64
C ASP A 17 10.44 3.81 0.35
N GLN A 18 9.22 3.26 0.40
CA GLN A 18 8.33 3.15 -0.76
C GLN A 18 7.16 4.12 -0.65
N ASN A 19 6.81 4.73 -1.79
CA ASN A 19 5.65 5.62 -1.88
C ASN A 19 4.33 4.88 -2.16
N PHE A 20 4.33 3.56 -1.96
CA PHE A 20 3.18 2.70 -2.16
C PHE A 20 3.22 1.50 -1.20
N ILE A 21 2.07 0.83 -1.09
CA ILE A 21 1.96 -0.49 -0.47
C ILE A 21 0.93 -1.31 -1.24
N THR A 22 1.22 -2.58 -1.53
CA THR A 22 0.24 -3.46 -2.18
C THR A 22 -0.91 -3.77 -1.21
N GLN A 23 -2.10 -4.06 -1.74
CA GLN A 23 -3.23 -4.48 -0.91
C GLN A 23 -2.92 -5.77 -0.14
N SER A 24 -2.14 -6.68 -0.74
CA SER A 24 -1.72 -7.93 -0.12
C SER A 24 -0.82 -7.68 1.08
N ASP A 25 0.21 -6.84 0.92
CA ASP A 25 1.16 -6.51 1.99
C ASP A 25 0.47 -5.75 3.13
N LEU A 26 -0.43 -4.83 2.78
CA LEU A 26 -1.24 -4.12 3.76
C LEU A 26 -2.12 -5.09 4.56
N VAL A 27 -2.81 -6.02 3.90
CA VAL A 27 -3.64 -7.03 4.59
C VAL A 27 -2.78 -7.92 5.47
N HIS A 28 -1.62 -8.37 4.98
CA HIS A 28 -0.70 -9.19 5.73
C HIS A 28 -0.25 -8.49 7.01
N TYR A 29 0.27 -7.25 6.91
CA TYR A 29 0.68 -6.44 8.06
C TYR A 29 -0.47 -6.23 9.07
N VAL A 30 -1.67 -5.95 8.56
CA VAL A 30 -2.84 -5.69 9.41
C VAL A 30 -3.29 -6.94 10.15
N GLN A 31 -3.25 -8.10 9.50
CA GLN A 31 -3.62 -9.37 10.13
C GLN A 31 -2.56 -9.84 11.12
N SER A 32 -1.28 -9.73 10.78
CA SER A 32 -0.16 -10.22 11.59
C SER A 32 0.15 -9.33 12.79
N THR A 33 0.07 -8.01 12.62
CA THR A 33 0.61 -7.05 13.60
C THR A 33 -0.49 -6.30 14.32
N MET A 34 -1.54 -5.91 13.59
CA MET A 34 -2.59 -5.04 14.12
C MET A 34 -3.81 -5.83 14.61
N HIS A 35 -3.99 -7.04 14.09
CA HIS A 35 -5.18 -7.89 14.24
C HIS A 35 -6.49 -7.12 14.02
N ALA A 36 -6.50 -6.27 12.99
CA ALA A 36 -7.69 -5.56 12.55
C ALA A 36 -8.25 -6.18 11.28
N ASN A 37 -9.49 -5.79 10.95
CA ASN A 37 -10.12 -6.21 9.71
C ASN A 37 -9.77 -5.25 8.57
N THR A 38 -9.94 -5.73 7.33
CA THR A 38 -9.64 -5.00 6.10
C THR A 38 -10.53 -3.77 5.88
N GLU A 39 -11.73 -3.73 6.47
CA GLU A 39 -12.64 -2.59 6.37
C GLU A 39 -12.08 -1.40 7.16
N THR A 40 -11.70 -1.65 8.42
CA THR A 40 -11.13 -0.66 9.32
C THR A 40 -9.84 -0.07 8.75
N ILE A 41 -8.96 -0.90 8.17
CA ILE A 41 -7.73 -0.35 7.58
C ILE A 41 -8.02 0.49 6.34
N ARG A 42 -9.00 0.11 5.52
CA ARG A 42 -9.38 0.91 4.35
C ARG A 42 -9.80 2.31 4.75
N HIS A 43 -10.66 2.43 5.76
CA HIS A 43 -11.07 3.74 6.27
C HIS A 43 -9.87 4.56 6.72
N LYS A 44 -8.93 3.96 7.45
CA LYS A 44 -7.72 4.65 7.92
C LYS A 44 -6.78 5.08 6.80
N MET A 45 -6.60 4.25 5.78
CA MET A 45 -5.81 4.64 4.61
C MET A 45 -6.41 5.88 3.94
N LEU A 46 -7.74 5.91 3.80
CA LEU A 46 -8.46 7.07 3.25
C LEU A 46 -8.33 8.30 4.17
N GLU A 47 -8.40 8.14 5.50
CA GLU A 47 -8.17 9.21 6.47
C GLU A 47 -6.75 9.79 6.38
N LEU A 48 -5.75 8.94 6.11
CA LEU A 48 -4.36 9.34 5.86
C LEU A 48 -4.14 9.95 4.47
N GLY A 49 -5.20 10.08 3.65
CA GLY A 49 -5.15 10.62 2.29
C GLY A 49 -4.58 9.65 1.25
N TRP A 50 -4.27 8.41 1.63
CA TRP A 50 -3.86 7.38 0.68
C TRP A 50 -5.05 6.99 -0.19
N HIS A 51 -4.77 6.64 -1.44
CA HIS A 51 -5.79 6.23 -2.38
C HIS A 51 -5.40 4.94 -3.08
N LYS A 52 -6.41 4.14 -3.44
CA LYS A 52 -6.21 2.86 -4.10
C LYS A 52 -6.28 3.00 -5.62
N VAL A 53 -5.43 2.26 -6.31
CA VAL A 53 -5.43 2.12 -7.77
C VAL A 53 -5.34 0.65 -8.14
N SER A 54 -5.91 0.28 -9.29
CA SER A 54 -5.76 -1.06 -9.86
C SER A 54 -4.74 -0.99 -10.99
N VAL A 55 -3.62 -1.70 -10.85
CA VAL A 55 -2.51 -1.66 -11.80
C VAL A 55 -1.94 -3.07 -12.01
N LYS A 56 -1.39 -3.31 -13.20
CA LYS A 56 -0.68 -4.55 -13.54
C LYS A 56 0.82 -4.30 -13.43
N TRP A 57 1.55 -5.21 -12.78
CA TRP A 57 3.01 -5.21 -12.68
C TRP A 57 3.53 -6.65 -12.67
N GLY A 58 4.85 -6.83 -12.74
CA GLY A 58 5.48 -8.15 -12.58
C GLY A 58 5.08 -9.20 -13.63
N GLY A 59 4.60 -8.78 -14.81
CA GLY A 59 4.20 -9.70 -15.88
C GLY A 59 2.90 -10.47 -15.63
N VAL A 60 2.08 -10.06 -14.65
CA VAL A 60 0.80 -10.73 -14.38
C VAL A 60 -0.35 -10.16 -15.22
N ASP A 61 -1.24 -11.06 -15.66
CA ASP A 61 -2.35 -10.71 -16.55
C ASP A 61 -3.54 -10.04 -15.85
N TYR A 62 -3.56 -10.06 -14.52
CA TYR A 62 -4.61 -9.46 -13.72
C TYR A 62 -4.14 -8.17 -13.03
N ALA A 63 -5.04 -7.19 -12.92
CA ALA A 63 -4.78 -5.99 -12.15
C ALA A 63 -4.88 -6.30 -10.66
N ARG A 64 -3.93 -5.78 -9.88
CA ARG A 64 -3.90 -5.87 -8.43
C ARG A 64 -4.06 -4.49 -7.82
N VAL A 65 -4.54 -4.43 -6.59
CA VAL A 65 -4.78 -3.18 -5.89
C VAL A 65 -3.51 -2.72 -5.19
N VAL A 66 -3.16 -1.47 -5.38
CA VAL A 66 -2.05 -0.78 -4.71
C VAL A 66 -2.58 0.48 -4.06
N TRP A 67 -2.12 0.76 -2.85
CA TRP A 67 -2.33 2.03 -2.18
C TRP A 67 -1.15 2.95 -2.45
N LEU A 68 -1.45 4.15 -2.92
CA LEU A 68 -0.47 5.17 -3.22
C LEU A 68 -0.50 6.27 -2.18
N ARG A 69 0.69 6.76 -1.84
CA ARG A 69 0.88 7.94 -1.01
C ARG A 69 0.19 9.15 -1.65
N PRO A 70 -0.35 10.10 -0.87
CA PRO A 70 -0.90 11.35 -1.41
C PRO A 70 0.04 12.00 -2.44
N GLY A 71 -0.52 12.50 -3.54
CA GLY A 71 0.23 13.16 -4.61
C GLY A 71 0.94 12.23 -5.60
N HIS A 72 0.93 10.92 -5.37
CA HIS A 72 1.51 9.93 -6.29
C HIS A 72 0.43 9.34 -7.22
N SER A 73 0.86 8.82 -8.36
CA SER A 73 -0.01 8.14 -9.34
C SER A 73 0.65 6.84 -9.81
N ALA A 74 -0.10 5.92 -10.42
CA ALA A 74 0.47 4.70 -10.99
C ALA A 74 0.34 4.70 -12.51
N GLN A 75 1.44 4.41 -13.21
CA GLN A 75 1.48 4.29 -14.66
C GLN A 75 2.41 3.14 -15.06
N ARG A 76 1.91 2.23 -15.92
CA ARG A 76 2.70 1.13 -16.50
C ARG A 76 3.44 0.23 -15.47
N GLY A 77 2.87 0.03 -14.29
CA GLY A 77 3.50 -0.78 -13.23
C GLY A 77 4.55 -0.01 -12.43
N GLU A 78 4.60 1.32 -12.57
CA GLU A 78 5.45 2.22 -11.80
C GLU A 78 4.59 3.22 -11.03
N VAL A 79 5.07 3.63 -9.86
CA VAL A 79 4.56 4.77 -9.10
C VAL A 79 5.30 6.02 -9.56
N VAL A 80 4.54 7.03 -9.98
CA VAL A 80 5.04 8.32 -10.43
C VAL A 80 4.73 9.35 -9.35
N GLY A 81 5.78 9.97 -8.82
CA GLY A 81 5.69 11.04 -7.84
C GLY A 81 5.39 12.41 -8.47
N PRO A 82 4.96 13.39 -7.66
CA PRO A 82 4.64 14.74 -8.13
C PRO A 82 5.88 15.51 -8.61
N ASP A 83 7.07 15.10 -8.17
CA ASP A 83 8.39 15.58 -8.60
C ASP A 83 8.88 14.92 -9.91
N GLY A 84 8.09 14.00 -10.47
CA GLY A 84 8.46 13.20 -11.63
C GLY A 84 9.33 11.97 -11.30
N SER A 85 9.57 11.68 -10.02
CA SER A 85 10.23 10.44 -9.59
C SER A 85 9.42 9.22 -10.05
N ARG A 86 10.11 8.11 -10.32
CA ARG A 86 9.50 6.86 -10.73
C ARG A 86 10.04 5.72 -9.90
N GLN A 87 9.14 4.92 -9.35
CA GLN A 87 9.47 3.75 -8.54
C GLN A 87 8.73 2.53 -9.10
N PRO A 88 9.41 1.43 -9.47
CA PRO A 88 8.73 0.23 -9.92
C PRO A 88 7.87 -0.37 -8.80
N ILE A 89 6.69 -0.87 -9.15
CA ILE A 89 5.84 -1.61 -8.22
C ILE A 89 6.37 -3.05 -8.13
N SER A 90 6.76 -3.44 -6.92
CA SER A 90 7.14 -4.79 -6.55
C SER A 90 6.35 -5.22 -5.32
N ASP A 91 6.11 -6.50 -5.18
CA ASP A 91 5.62 -7.06 -3.93
C ASP A 91 6.83 -7.18 -2.96
N ASP A 92 6.68 -6.74 -1.71
CA ASP A 92 7.75 -6.90 -0.69
C ASP A 92 7.77 -8.31 -0.09
N VAL A 93 6.65 -9.02 -0.23
CA VAL A 93 6.60 -10.43 0.15
C VAL A 93 7.31 -11.19 -0.97
N GLU A 94 8.59 -11.50 -0.77
CA GLU A 94 9.19 -12.70 -1.33
C GLU A 94 8.29 -13.86 -0.92
N VAL A 95 7.39 -14.23 -1.82
CA VAL A 95 6.76 -15.54 -1.75
C VAL A 95 7.89 -16.49 -2.15
N ASP A 96 8.65 -16.94 -1.15
CA ASP A 96 9.41 -18.19 -1.27
C ASP A 96 8.39 -19.26 -1.69
N LEU A 97 8.38 -19.57 -2.99
CA LEU A 97 7.63 -20.67 -3.60
C LEU A 97 8.47 -21.95 -3.52
#